data_AF-B0RJ26-F1
#
_entry.id   AF-B0RJ26-F1
#
_cell.length_a   1.000
_cell.length_b   1.000
_cell.length_c   1.000
_cell.angle_alpha   90.00
_cell.angle_beta   90.00
_cell.angle_gamma   90.00
#
_symmetry.space_group_name_H-M   'P 1'
#
loop_
_entity.id
_entity.type
_entity.pdbx_description
1 polymer ?
#
loop_
_entity_poly.entity_id
_entity_poly.type
_entity_poly.pdbx_seq_one_letter_code
_entity_poly.pdbx_strand_id
1 'polypeptide(L)'
;MEKAGRADTYQVPPEWSVREDDSHDVGFVKVIRHAGRSLEAVTNAPRADFTLAKSSLHYFSLAYANIASGYSPRPLATCVGPAYSMRAERSLAMVGCIASPGMSGGAVYHVSSTAPKGTQVGVISRALETVNGPATAFTPFGDVELLVFRLVDSFHR
;
A
#
# COMPACT_ATOMS: atom_id res chain seq x y z
N MET A 1 5.34 -13.97 25.97
CA MET A 1 4.65 -13.18 24.93
C MET A 1 5.59 -12.08 24.48
N GLU A 2 6.24 -12.24 23.32
CA GLU A 2 7.03 -11.18 22.70
C GLU A 2 6.09 -10.03 22.33
N LYS A 3 6.42 -8.81 22.78
CA LYS A 3 5.74 -7.61 22.33
C LYS A 3 6.09 -7.41 20.85
N ALA A 4 5.08 -7.53 19.99
CA ALA A 4 5.14 -7.08 18.61
C ALA A 4 5.77 -5.68 18.56
N GLY A 5 6.64 -5.44 17.56
CA GLY A 5 7.37 -4.18 17.41
C GLY A 5 6.43 -2.98 17.57
N ARG A 6 6.68 -2.15 18.59
CA ARG A 6 5.94 -0.90 18.78
C ARG A 6 6.30 0.02 17.61
N ALA A 7 5.30 0.67 17.01
CA ALA A 7 5.52 1.76 16.07
C ALA A 7 5.44 3.07 16.88
N ASP A 8 6.53 3.83 16.92
CA ASP A 8 6.57 5.08 17.69
C ASP A 8 6.34 6.32 16.82
N THR A 9 6.45 6.22 15.48
CA THR A 9 6.23 7.34 14.55
C THR A 9 5.60 6.90 13.23
N TYR A 10 4.72 7.75 12.68
CA TYR A 10 4.10 7.58 11.37
C TYR A 10 4.08 8.90 10.60
N GLN A 11 3.96 8.83 9.28
CA GLN A 11 3.74 9.97 8.39
C GLN A 11 2.63 9.66 7.40
N VAL A 12 1.90 10.70 7.04
CA VAL A 12 0.81 10.67 6.06
C VAL A 12 0.95 11.94 5.19
N PRO A 13 0.69 11.89 3.88
CA PRO A 13 0.66 13.10 3.05
C PRO A 13 -0.28 14.17 3.63
N PRO A 14 0.11 15.46 3.66
CA PRO A 14 -0.77 16.56 4.01
C PRO A 14 -2.05 16.60 3.17
N GLU A 15 -1.95 16.20 1.91
CA GLU A 15 -3.06 16.05 0.98
C GLU A 15 -4.14 15.10 1.54
N TRP A 16 -3.74 13.98 2.15
CA TRP A 16 -4.68 13.08 2.81
C TRP A 16 -5.11 13.60 4.17
N SER A 17 -4.15 13.88 5.06
CA SER A 17 -4.44 14.21 6.46
C SER A 17 -5.19 15.52 6.68
N VAL A 18 -5.15 16.46 5.73
CA VAL A 18 -5.81 17.77 5.84
C VAL A 18 -6.95 17.94 4.84
N ARG A 19 -6.83 17.37 3.64
CA ARG A 19 -7.79 17.60 2.54
C ARG A 19 -8.62 16.38 2.17
N GLU A 20 -8.33 15.23 2.78
CA GLU A 20 -9.01 13.96 2.49
C GLU A 20 -8.96 13.62 0.98
N ASP A 21 -7.83 13.95 0.32
CA ASP A 21 -7.62 13.61 -1.08
C ASP A 21 -7.25 12.14 -1.25
N ASP A 22 -8.23 11.33 -1.67
CA ASP A 22 -8.09 9.88 -1.95
C ASP A 22 -6.91 9.56 -2.89
N SER A 23 -6.43 10.52 -3.70
CA SER A 23 -5.25 10.36 -4.55
C SER A 23 -3.95 10.15 -3.76
N HIS A 24 -3.97 10.40 -2.46
CA HIS A 24 -2.84 10.38 -1.53
C HIS A 24 -3.16 9.58 -0.25
N ASP A 25 -4.16 8.69 -0.28
CA ASP A 25 -4.54 7.82 0.84
C ASP A 25 -3.47 6.74 1.08
N VAL A 26 -2.41 7.13 1.79
CA VAL A 26 -1.29 6.28 2.16
C VAL A 26 -0.66 6.79 3.46
N GLY A 27 -0.22 5.85 4.29
CA GLY A 27 0.55 6.14 5.49
C GLY A 27 1.81 5.29 5.53
N PHE A 28 2.89 5.86 6.07
CA PHE A 28 4.16 5.18 6.29
C PHE A 28 4.45 5.12 7.78
N VAL A 29 4.85 3.95 8.26
CA VAL A 29 5.07 3.70 9.69
C VAL A 29 6.50 3.26 9.92
N LYS A 30 7.19 3.88 10.89
CA LYS A 30 8.50 3.44 11.34
C LYS A 30 8.35 2.34 12.38
N VAL A 31 8.78 1.13 12.02
CA VAL A 31 8.81 0.00 12.94
C VAL A 31 10.12 0.02 13.74
N ILE A 32 10.03 -0.01 15.07
CA ILE A 32 11.22 -0.07 15.93
C ILE A 32 11.91 -1.43 15.76
N ARG A 33 13.24 -1.42 15.85
CA ARG A 33 14.04 -2.65 15.86
C ARG A 33 13.66 -3.55 17.02
N HIS A 34 13.58 -4.86 16.76
CA HIS A 34 13.40 -5.87 17.79
C HIS A 34 14.71 -6.67 17.93
N ALA A 35 15.21 -6.82 19.17
CA ALA A 35 16.50 -7.45 19.45
C ALA A 35 17.65 -6.92 18.56
N GLY A 36 17.69 -5.59 18.32
CA GLY A 36 18.71 -4.94 17.50
C GLY A 36 18.55 -5.10 15.98
N ARG A 37 17.60 -5.92 15.50
CA ARG A 37 17.35 -6.19 14.08
C ARG A 37 16.19 -5.35 13.53
N SER A 38 16.33 -4.83 12.32
CA SER A 38 15.22 -4.21 11.59
C SER A 38 14.28 -5.29 11.04
N LEU A 39 13.01 -4.92 10.83
CA LEU A 39 12.03 -5.82 10.22
C LEU A 39 12.46 -6.25 8.81
N GLU A 40 12.97 -5.32 8.01
CA GLU A 40 13.53 -5.57 6.68
C GLU A 40 14.59 -6.70 6.70
N ALA A 41 15.53 -6.65 7.65
CA ALA A 41 16.61 -7.64 7.78
C ALA A 41 16.11 -9.02 8.27
N VAL A 42 14.88 -9.11 8.76
CA VAL A 42 14.25 -10.37 9.18
C VAL A 42 13.39 -10.95 8.07
N THR A 43 12.67 -10.12 7.31
CA THR A 43 11.66 -10.56 6.34
C THR A 43 12.14 -10.55 4.89
N ASN A 44 13.32 -9.98 4.60
CA ASN A 44 13.77 -9.70 3.24
C ASN A 44 12.71 -8.90 2.46
N ALA A 45 12.25 -7.81 3.08
CA ALA A 45 11.13 -7.03 2.57
C ALA A 45 11.38 -6.55 1.12
N PRO A 46 10.37 -6.61 0.24
CA PRO A 46 10.49 -6.10 -1.11
C PRO A 46 10.74 -4.59 -1.12
N ARG A 47 11.44 -4.12 -2.15
CA ARG A 47 11.65 -2.68 -2.36
C ARG A 47 10.35 -1.98 -2.76
N ALA A 48 10.20 -0.74 -2.32
CA ALA A 48 9.19 0.17 -2.87
C ALA A 48 9.74 0.91 -4.10
N ASP A 49 8.88 1.20 -5.07
CA ASP A 49 9.18 2.05 -6.22
C ASP A 49 8.08 3.11 -6.39
N PHE A 50 8.52 4.36 -6.52
CA PHE A 50 7.66 5.55 -6.54
C PHE A 50 7.41 6.10 -7.95
N THR A 51 7.84 5.35 -8.98
CA THR A 51 7.80 5.78 -10.39
C THR A 51 7.20 4.72 -11.33
N LEU A 52 7.10 3.48 -10.86
CA LEU A 52 6.69 2.33 -11.67
C LEU A 52 5.17 2.23 -11.87
N ALA A 53 4.37 2.77 -10.94
CA ALA A 53 2.91 2.71 -11.03
C ALA A 53 2.39 3.53 -12.23
N LYS A 54 1.74 2.85 -13.19
CA LYS A 54 1.13 3.45 -14.37
C LYS A 54 -0.19 2.76 -14.74
N SER A 55 -1.07 3.50 -15.38
CA SER A 55 -2.30 2.96 -15.98
C SER A 55 -1.99 1.87 -17.02
N SER A 56 -2.95 0.97 -17.22
CA SER A 56 -2.91 -0.14 -18.18
C SER A 56 -1.83 -1.19 -17.91
N LEU A 57 -1.27 -1.22 -16.69
CA LEU A 57 -0.36 -2.27 -16.22
C LEU A 57 -1.12 -3.30 -15.37
N HIS A 58 -0.52 -4.49 -15.21
CA HIS A 58 -1.03 -5.54 -14.32
C HIS A 58 -0.42 -5.44 -12.93
N TYR A 59 -1.28 -5.60 -11.94
CA TYR A 59 -0.93 -5.53 -10.54
C TYR A 59 -1.43 -6.77 -9.80
N PHE A 60 -0.78 -7.06 -8.69
CA PHE A 60 -1.30 -7.99 -7.69
C PHE A 60 -1.24 -7.35 -6.31
N SER A 61 -2.15 -7.74 -5.42
CA SER A 61 -2.13 -7.31 -4.03
C SER A 61 -2.19 -8.49 -3.07
N LEU A 62 -1.68 -8.25 -1.87
CA LEU A 62 -1.75 -9.17 -0.73
C LEU A 62 -2.25 -8.39 0.48
N ALA A 63 -3.40 -8.77 1.02
CA ALA A 63 -4.00 -8.08 2.16
C ALA A 63 -4.82 -9.03 3.02
N TYR A 64 -5.01 -8.69 4.30
CA TYR A 64 -5.97 -9.40 5.12
C TYR A 64 -7.38 -8.87 4.86
N ALA A 65 -8.36 -9.76 4.72
CA ALA A 65 -9.75 -9.39 4.47
C ALA A 65 -10.66 -9.76 5.64
N ASN A 66 -11.72 -8.96 5.81
CA ASN A 66 -12.77 -9.15 6.81
C ASN A 66 -12.23 -9.21 8.25
N ILE A 67 -11.26 -8.32 8.54
CA ILE A 67 -10.76 -8.12 9.90
C ILE A 67 -11.63 -7.04 10.57
N ALA A 68 -12.35 -7.41 11.62
CA ALA A 68 -13.13 -6.47 12.43
C ALA A 68 -12.26 -5.72 13.45
N SER A 69 -11.31 -6.41 14.09
CA SER A 69 -10.26 -5.82 14.94
C SER A 69 -9.19 -6.87 15.28
N GLY A 70 -7.96 -6.42 15.55
CA GLY A 70 -6.85 -7.29 15.96
C GLY A 70 -6.27 -8.19 14.86
N TYR A 71 -5.29 -9.01 15.24
CA TYR A 71 -4.72 -10.02 14.34
C TYR A 71 -5.68 -11.20 14.20
N SER A 72 -5.99 -11.59 12.96
CA SER A 72 -6.70 -12.83 12.65
C SER A 72 -5.82 -13.72 11.78
N PRO A 73 -5.55 -14.98 12.16
CA PRO A 73 -4.71 -15.91 11.39
C PRO A 73 -5.49 -16.45 10.18
N ARG A 74 -5.88 -15.55 9.27
CA ARG A 74 -6.56 -15.90 8.02
C ARG A 74 -5.57 -15.88 6.85
N PRO A 75 -5.80 -16.68 5.81
CA PRO A 75 -5.06 -16.54 4.56
C PRO A 75 -5.15 -15.10 4.04
N LEU A 76 -4.06 -14.62 3.45
CA LEU A 76 -4.08 -13.34 2.73
C LEU A 76 -5.05 -13.46 1.55
N ALA A 77 -5.95 -12.48 1.43
CA ALA A 77 -6.71 -12.26 0.22
C ALA A 77 -5.78 -11.71 -0.86
N THR A 78 -6.05 -12.13 -2.09
CA THR A 78 -5.29 -11.68 -3.26
C THR A 78 -6.22 -11.03 -4.26
N CYS A 79 -5.74 -9.95 -4.87
CA CYS A 79 -6.33 -9.38 -6.06
C CYS A 79 -5.30 -9.39 -7.16
N VAL A 80 -5.73 -9.67 -8.39
CA VAL A 80 -4.86 -9.59 -9.57
C VAL A 80 -5.68 -9.03 -10.72
N GLY A 81 -5.13 -8.05 -11.44
CA GLY A 81 -5.79 -7.52 -12.62
C GLY A 81 -5.08 -6.33 -13.25
N PRO A 82 -5.55 -5.89 -14.42
CA PRO A 82 -5.13 -4.63 -14.99
C PRO A 82 -5.68 -3.47 -14.16
N ALA A 83 -4.93 -2.37 -14.05
CA ALA A 83 -5.41 -1.16 -13.40
C ALA A 83 -5.47 0.04 -14.34
N TYR A 84 -6.50 0.86 -14.17
CA TYR A 84 -6.77 2.02 -15.04
C TYR A 84 -6.88 3.31 -14.22
N SER A 85 -6.49 4.43 -14.83
CA SER A 85 -6.64 5.76 -14.23
C SER A 85 -8.11 6.08 -13.92
N MET A 86 -8.33 6.62 -12.74
CA MET A 86 -9.60 7.23 -12.36
C MET A 86 -9.59 8.68 -12.86
N ARG A 87 -10.65 9.13 -13.56
CA ARG A 87 -10.61 10.43 -14.26
C ARG A 87 -10.44 11.64 -13.33
N ALA A 88 -10.86 11.53 -12.08
CA ALA A 88 -10.85 12.62 -11.10
C ALA A 88 -9.68 12.56 -10.10
N GLU A 89 -8.90 11.48 -10.11
CA GLU A 89 -7.96 11.14 -9.04
C GLU A 89 -6.66 10.59 -9.65
N ARG A 90 -5.54 10.71 -8.93
CA ARG A 90 -4.29 10.02 -9.31
C ARG A 90 -4.42 8.50 -9.14
N SER A 91 -5.38 8.07 -8.32
CA SER A 91 -5.66 6.68 -7.99
C SER A 91 -5.85 5.80 -9.23
N LEU A 92 -5.44 4.54 -9.09
CA LEU A 92 -5.61 3.51 -10.11
C LEU A 92 -6.64 2.50 -9.62
N ALA A 93 -7.57 2.13 -10.51
CA ALA A 93 -8.59 1.13 -10.25
C ALA A 93 -8.17 -0.21 -10.86
N MET A 94 -7.76 -1.17 -10.03
CA MET A 94 -7.46 -2.55 -10.42
C MET A 94 -8.77 -3.33 -10.60
N VAL A 95 -9.06 -3.72 -11.84
CA VAL A 95 -10.33 -4.34 -12.25
C VAL A 95 -10.27 -5.86 -12.08
N GLY A 96 -11.42 -6.46 -11.75
CA GLY A 96 -11.56 -7.92 -11.61
C GLY A 96 -11.45 -8.42 -10.18
N CYS A 97 -11.34 -7.51 -9.21
CA CYS A 97 -11.51 -7.81 -7.80
C CYS A 97 -12.07 -6.61 -7.04
N ILE A 98 -12.80 -6.89 -5.95
CA ILE A 98 -13.34 -5.87 -5.05
C ILE A 98 -12.71 -6.03 -3.67
N ALA A 99 -12.10 -4.96 -3.15
CA ALA A 99 -11.53 -4.97 -1.82
C ALA A 99 -12.63 -5.15 -0.77
N SER A 100 -12.35 -5.96 0.25
CA SER A 100 -13.20 -6.11 1.43
C SER A 100 -12.67 -5.28 2.60
N PRO A 101 -13.51 -4.92 3.58
CA PRO A 101 -13.05 -4.25 4.80
C PRO A 101 -11.86 -4.97 5.44
N GLY A 102 -10.87 -4.21 5.90
CA GLY A 102 -9.61 -4.71 6.44
C GLY A 102 -8.48 -4.84 5.41
N MET A 103 -8.78 -4.82 4.10
CA MET A 103 -7.75 -4.88 3.06
C MET A 103 -7.03 -3.54 2.83
N SER A 104 -7.59 -2.42 3.32
CA SER A 104 -6.99 -1.09 3.22
C SER A 104 -5.58 -1.07 3.82
N GLY A 105 -4.65 -0.39 3.14
CA GLY A 105 -3.22 -0.42 3.44
C GLY A 105 -2.47 -1.66 2.93
N GLY A 106 -3.18 -2.67 2.40
CA GLY A 106 -2.57 -3.86 1.81
C GLY A 106 -1.67 -3.53 0.62
N ALA A 107 -0.54 -4.22 0.52
CA ALA A 107 0.49 -3.89 -0.47
C ALA A 107 0.02 -4.23 -1.90
N VAL A 108 0.27 -3.31 -2.83
CA VAL A 108 0.07 -3.51 -4.27
C VAL A 108 1.43 -3.58 -4.96
N TYR A 109 1.59 -4.58 -5.80
CA TYR A 109 2.84 -4.92 -6.47
C TYR A 109 2.66 -4.91 -7.98
N HIS A 110 3.70 -4.47 -8.67
CA HIS A 110 3.73 -4.57 -10.13
C HIS A 110 4.07 -5.99 -10.58
N VAL A 111 3.32 -6.53 -11.55
CA VAL A 111 3.46 -7.93 -12.02
C VAL A 111 4.54 -8.09 -13.10
N SER A 112 5.05 -7.01 -13.72
CA SER A 112 5.98 -7.16 -14.86
C SER A 112 7.34 -7.76 -14.49
N SER A 113 8.00 -8.30 -15.51
CA SER A 113 9.36 -8.86 -15.47
C SER A 113 10.49 -7.83 -15.47
N THR A 114 10.23 -6.52 -15.58
CA THR A 114 11.28 -5.48 -15.75
C THR A 114 11.75 -4.84 -14.44
N ALA A 115 11.00 -5.01 -13.35
CA ALA A 115 11.45 -4.74 -11.98
C ALA A 115 11.71 -6.08 -11.27
N PRO A 116 12.47 -6.13 -10.16
CA PRO A 116 12.48 -7.32 -9.32
C PRO A 116 11.04 -7.75 -9.04
N LYS A 117 10.66 -8.98 -9.41
CA LYS A 117 9.32 -9.50 -9.17
C LYS A 117 8.96 -9.22 -7.70
N GLY A 118 7.86 -8.51 -7.47
CA GLY A 118 7.43 -8.15 -6.11
C GLY A 118 7.85 -6.76 -5.63
N THR A 119 8.24 -5.81 -6.50
CA THR A 119 8.35 -4.40 -6.11
C THR A 119 6.99 -3.82 -5.73
N GLN A 120 6.88 -3.25 -4.53
CA GLN A 120 5.67 -2.58 -4.06
C GLN A 120 5.57 -1.18 -4.69
N VAL A 121 4.39 -0.83 -5.18
CA VAL A 121 4.15 0.41 -5.95
C VAL A 121 2.93 1.19 -5.47
N GLY A 122 2.28 0.73 -4.40
CA GLY A 122 1.10 1.37 -3.84
C GLY A 122 0.51 0.57 -2.69
N VAL A 123 -0.63 1.07 -2.21
CA VAL A 123 -1.46 0.43 -1.18
C VAL A 123 -2.94 0.47 -1.56
N ILE A 124 -3.68 -0.57 -1.18
CA ILE A 124 -5.14 -0.61 -1.34
C ILE A 124 -5.75 0.53 -0.52
N SER A 125 -6.64 1.31 -1.14
CA SER A 125 -7.42 2.34 -0.46
C SER A 125 -8.84 1.81 -0.23
N ARG A 126 -9.66 1.80 -1.30
CA ARG A 126 -11.10 1.52 -1.23
C ARG A 126 -11.62 0.61 -2.35
N ALA A 127 -12.80 0.07 -2.13
CA ALA A 127 -13.59 -0.62 -3.15
C ALA A 127 -14.41 0.39 -3.97
N LEU A 128 -14.62 0.12 -5.26
CA LEU A 128 -15.54 0.89 -6.08
C LEU A 128 -16.06 0.08 -7.28
N GLU A 129 -17.13 0.59 -7.89
CA GLU A 129 -17.61 0.15 -9.20
C GLU A 129 -17.07 1.10 -10.29
N THR A 130 -16.55 0.53 -11.37
CA THR A 130 -16.07 1.28 -12.54
C THR A 130 -16.87 0.91 -13.79
N VAL A 131 -16.69 1.68 -14.87
CA VAL A 131 -17.24 1.31 -16.19
C VAL A 131 -16.72 -0.05 -16.71
N ASN A 132 -15.58 -0.51 -16.18
CA ASN A 132 -14.99 -1.80 -16.54
C ASN A 132 -15.38 -2.93 -15.55
N GLY A 133 -16.29 -2.65 -14.61
CA GLY A 133 -16.75 -3.58 -13.57
C GLY A 133 -16.20 -3.28 -12.17
N PRO A 134 -16.41 -4.21 -11.21
CA PRO A 134 -15.96 -4.06 -9.84
C PRO A 134 -14.43 -3.95 -9.77
N ALA A 135 -13.96 -3.02 -8.96
CA ALA A 135 -12.56 -2.70 -8.86
C ALA A 135 -12.11 -2.38 -7.43
N THR A 136 -10.79 -2.50 -7.25
CA THR A 136 -10.09 -2.02 -6.07
C THR A 136 -9.29 -0.78 -6.45
N ALA A 137 -9.62 0.36 -5.87
CA ALA A 137 -8.76 1.54 -5.94
C ALA A 137 -7.53 1.31 -5.06
N PHE A 138 -6.39 1.72 -5.59
CA PHE A 138 -5.17 1.82 -4.82
C PHE A 138 -4.49 3.16 -5.08
N THR A 139 -3.83 3.64 -4.04
CA THR A 139 -3.00 4.86 -4.07
C THR A 139 -1.64 4.48 -4.66
N PRO A 140 -1.31 4.90 -5.89
CA PRO A 140 0.01 4.64 -6.46
C PRO A 140 1.04 5.52 -5.76
N PHE A 141 2.22 4.96 -5.48
CA PHE A 141 3.34 5.75 -4.96
C PHE A 141 3.82 6.75 -6.01
N GLY A 142 4.12 7.97 -5.55
CA GLY A 142 4.59 9.10 -6.35
C GLY A 142 5.60 9.98 -5.63
N ASP A 143 5.84 11.16 -6.20
CA ASP A 143 6.78 12.14 -5.63
C ASP A 143 6.35 12.63 -4.24
N VAL A 144 5.05 12.85 -4.02
CA VAL A 144 4.50 13.23 -2.72
C VAL A 144 4.77 12.12 -1.70
N GLU A 145 4.46 10.87 -2.05
CA GLU A 145 4.68 9.71 -1.19
C GLU A 145 6.17 9.49 -0.91
N LEU A 146 7.04 9.73 -1.90
CA LEU A 146 8.48 9.63 -1.72
C LEU A 146 9.00 10.66 -0.72
N LEU A 147 8.49 11.89 -0.74
CA LEU A 147 8.84 12.92 0.23
C LEU A 147 8.43 12.48 1.64
N VAL A 148 7.18 12.04 1.80
CA VAL A 148 6.63 11.57 3.08
C VAL A 148 7.40 10.36 3.59
N PHE A 149 7.68 9.37 2.74
CA PHE A 149 8.47 8.18 3.06
C PHE A 149 9.87 8.53 3.58
N ARG A 150 10.56 9.48 2.93
CA ARG A 150 11.89 9.95 3.38
C ARG A 150 11.84 10.69 4.71
N LEU A 151 10.74 11.40 4.99
CA LEU A 151 10.57 12.15 6.24
C LEU A 151 10.31 11.25 7.45
N VAL A 152 9.78 10.04 7.27
CA VAL A 152 9.59 9.06 8.37
C VAL A 152 10.91 8.77 9.09
N ASP A 153 12.02 8.73 8.36
CA ASP A 153 13.32 8.46 8.96
C ASP A 153 13.96 9.66 9.65
N SER A 154 13.47 10.87 9.38
CA SER A 154 14.01 12.12 9.93
C SER A 154 13.60 12.41 11.38
N PHE A 155 12.68 11.62 11.95
CA PHE A 155 12.17 11.81 13.32
C PHE A 155 13.17 11.55 14.44
N HIS A 156 14.37 11.03 14.13
CA HIS A 156 15.45 10.96 15.11
C HIS A 156 16.34 12.20 15.00
N ARG A 157 15.87 13.28 15.61
CA ARG A 157 16.72 14.21 16.36
C ARG A 157 16.39 14.07 17.84
#